data_AF-D6WSY9-F1
#
_entry.id   AF-D6WSY9-F1
#
_cell.length_a   1.000
_cell.length_b   1.000
_cell.length_c   1.000
_cell.angle_alpha   90.00
_cell.angle_beta   90.00
_cell.angle_gamma   90.00
#
_symmetry.space_group_name_H-M   'P 1'
#
loop_
_entity.id
_entity.type
_entity.pdbx_description
1 polymer ?
#
loop_
_entity_poly.entity_id
_entity_poly.type
_entity_poly.pdbx_seq_one_letter_code
_entity_poly.pdbx_strand_id
1 'polypeptide(L)'
;MLSSKRTACSASEADCYNMGPSPLRLTFRTARQPWDAVLRGQTLYIALPPHVLPEGSREAFVALLEAAEEQLKCQHVVVVFESERPDRAMLVRTFMFLGFAVLSPTSPLVPPSLSSGHVCMLYNIE
;
A
#
# COMPACT_ATOMS: atom_id res chain seq x y z
N MET A 1 21.76 -40.32 22.57
CA MET A 1 22.63 -39.48 21.71
C MET A 1 21.73 -38.43 21.08
N LEU A 2 21.96 -37.19 21.51
CA LEU A 2 21.17 -35.99 21.30
C LEU A 2 21.51 -35.34 19.94
N SER A 3 20.52 -34.79 19.24
CA SER A 3 20.55 -33.57 18.40
C SER A 3 19.22 -33.52 17.63
N SER A 4 18.18 -32.77 17.96
CA SER A 4 18.05 -31.39 18.47
C SER A 4 18.62 -30.33 17.53
N LYS A 5 17.76 -29.78 16.66
CA LYS A 5 17.43 -28.35 16.60
C LYS A 5 16.30 -28.11 15.59
N ARG A 6 15.06 -28.15 16.09
CA ARG A 6 13.96 -27.40 15.47
C ARG A 6 14.15 -25.97 15.95
N THR A 7 14.63 -25.10 15.06
CA THR A 7 14.69 -23.66 15.31
C THR A 7 13.26 -23.14 15.29
N ALA A 8 12.67 -23.03 16.48
CA ALA A 8 11.48 -22.23 16.71
C ALA A 8 11.91 -20.76 16.63
N CYS A 9 11.56 -20.08 15.54
CA CYS A 9 11.55 -18.62 15.55
C CYS A 9 10.33 -18.19 16.34
N SER A 10 10.59 -17.63 17.52
CA SER A 10 9.64 -17.06 18.46
C SER A 10 8.72 -16.07 17.75
N ALA A 11 7.42 -16.39 17.73
CA ALA A 11 6.38 -15.39 17.53
C ALA A 11 6.47 -14.42 18.70
N SER A 12 6.96 -13.21 18.44
CA SER A 12 6.88 -12.12 19.40
C SER A 12 5.44 -11.65 19.47
N GLU A 13 4.80 -11.95 20.60
CA GLU A 13 3.53 -11.36 21.05
C GLU A 13 3.67 -9.84 21.11
N ALA A 14 2.95 -9.15 20.23
CA ALA A 14 2.58 -7.76 20.37
C ALA A 14 1.20 -7.54 19.72
N ASP A 15 0.33 -6.87 20.46
CA ASP A 15 -0.96 -6.29 20.07
C ASP A 15 -2.21 -7.18 20.16
N CYS A 16 -2.50 -7.59 21.39
CA CYS A 16 -3.83 -7.93 21.86
C CYS A 16 -4.73 -6.67 21.85
N TYR A 17 -5.39 -6.39 20.72
CA TYR A 17 -6.70 -5.69 20.53
C TYR A 17 -6.75 -5.17 19.09
N ASN A 18 -6.86 -6.09 18.13
CA ASN A 18 -7.24 -5.74 16.76
C ASN A 18 -8.28 -6.76 16.29
N MET A 19 -9.48 -6.69 16.88
CA MET A 19 -10.68 -7.35 16.37
C MET A 19 -11.20 -6.61 15.12
N GLY A 20 -10.30 -6.27 14.20
CA GLY A 20 -10.64 -5.84 12.85
C GLY A 20 -10.64 -7.06 11.94
N PRO A 21 -11.44 -7.07 10.86
CA PRO A 21 -11.33 -8.10 9.84
C PRO A 21 -9.87 -8.18 9.36
N SER A 22 -9.38 -9.41 9.18
CA SER A 22 -8.02 -9.64 8.69
C SER A 22 -7.79 -8.86 7.39
N PRO A 23 -6.69 -8.10 7.25
CA PRO A 23 -6.40 -7.35 6.04
C PRO A 23 -6.42 -8.27 4.81
N LEU A 24 -7.23 -7.93 3.80
CA LEU A 24 -7.30 -8.70 2.56
C LEU A 24 -6.13 -8.28 1.68
N ARG A 25 -5.24 -9.23 1.37
CA ARG A 25 -4.14 -9.01 0.43
C ARG A 25 -4.64 -9.24 -0.99
N LEU A 26 -4.39 -8.27 -1.86
CA LEU A 26 -4.79 -8.26 -3.26
C LEU A 26 -3.56 -8.06 -4.12
N THR A 27 -3.56 -8.63 -5.32
CA THR A 27 -2.53 -8.36 -6.33
C THR A 27 -3.23 -7.98 -7.62
N PHE A 28 -3.07 -6.72 -8.03
CA PHE A 28 -3.62 -6.22 -9.28
C PHE A 28 -2.67 -6.57 -10.41
N ARG A 29 -3.13 -7.43 -11.33
CA ARG A 29 -2.33 -7.82 -12.50
C ARG A 29 -2.45 -6.78 -13.59
N THR A 30 -1.38 -6.03 -13.85
CA THR A 30 -1.27 -5.18 -15.04
C THR A 30 -0.49 -5.90 -16.14
N ALA A 31 -0.59 -5.43 -17.38
CA ALA A 31 0.09 -6.04 -18.53
C ALA A 31 1.62 -6.08 -18.41
N ARG A 32 2.22 -5.18 -17.60
CA ARG A 32 3.68 -5.08 -17.46
C ARG A 32 4.19 -5.51 -16.09
N GLN A 33 3.47 -5.21 -15.00
CA GLN A 33 3.92 -5.56 -13.64
C GLN A 33 2.74 -5.70 -12.66
N PRO A 34 2.70 -6.71 -11.78
CA PRO A 34 1.69 -6.80 -10.73
C PRO A 34 1.90 -5.72 -9.66
N TRP A 35 0.81 -5.24 -9.08
CA TRP A 35 0.81 -4.27 -7.98
C TRP A 35 0.22 -4.93 -6.75
N ASP A 36 0.99 -4.95 -5.66
CA ASP A 36 0.53 -5.51 -4.40
C ASP A 36 -0.29 -4.48 -3.63
N ALA A 37 -1.38 -4.95 -3.04
CA ALA A 37 -2.27 -4.12 -2.28
C ALA A 37 -2.82 -4.84 -1.05
N VAL A 38 -3.25 -4.05 -0.06
CA VAL A 38 -3.87 -4.52 1.16
C VAL A 38 -5.11 -3.68 1.41
N LEU A 39 -6.27 -4.33 1.49
CA LEU A 39 -7.51 -3.70 1.90
C LEU A 39 -7.67 -3.83 3.42
N ARG A 40 -7.81 -2.68 4.10
CA ARG A 40 -8.13 -2.58 5.53
C ARG A 40 -9.34 -1.67 5.71
N GLY A 41 -10.44 -2.23 6.22
CA GLY A 41 -11.70 -1.49 6.28
C GLY A 41 -12.11 -1.04 4.88
N GLN A 42 -12.26 0.27 4.69
CA GLN A 42 -12.58 0.91 3.41
C GLN A 42 -11.38 1.62 2.77
N THR A 43 -10.16 1.28 3.20
CA THR A 43 -8.93 1.87 2.69
C THR A 43 -8.08 0.82 1.97
N LEU A 44 -7.81 1.07 0.70
CA LEU A 44 -6.93 0.25 -0.12
C LEU A 44 -5.52 0.83 -0.11
N TYR A 45 -4.57 0.08 0.45
CA TYR A 45 -3.15 0.44 0.45
C TYR A 45 -2.46 -0.25 -0.72
N ILE A 46 -1.75 0.50 -1.55
CA ILE A 46 -1.11 0.02 -2.77
C ILE A 46 0.39 0.25 -2.65
N ALA A 47 1.19 -0.81 -2.74
CA ALA A 47 2.64 -0.71 -2.79
C ALA A 47 3.07 -0.41 -4.23
N LEU A 48 3.72 0.74 -4.44
CA LEU A 48 4.26 1.05 -5.76
C LEU A 48 5.52 0.21 -6.02
N PRO A 49 5.64 -0.40 -7.21
CA PRO A 49 6.83 -1.16 -7.57
C PRO A 49 8.09 -0.27 -7.58
N PRO A 50 9.28 -0.82 -7.27
CA PRO A 50 10.52 -0.05 -7.08
C PRO A 50 11.08 0.60 -8.36
N HIS A 51 10.50 0.32 -9.52
CA HIS A 51 10.92 0.88 -10.80
C HIS A 51 10.01 2.03 -11.23
N VAL A 52 10.48 2.83 -12.18
CA VAL A 52 9.68 3.87 -12.83
C VAL A 52 8.46 3.22 -13.45
N LEU A 53 7.28 3.81 -13.21
CA LEU A 53 6.04 3.33 -13.77
C LEU A 53 6.14 3.32 -15.32
N PRO A 54 5.96 2.18 -15.99
CA PRO A 54 6.13 2.09 -17.43
C PRO A 54 4.98 2.80 -18.18
N GLU A 55 5.19 3.18 -19.44
CA GLU A 55 4.11 3.70 -20.29
C GLU A 55 2.88 2.78 -20.29
N GLY A 56 1.69 3.37 -20.10
CA GLY A 56 0.43 2.64 -19.88
C GLY A 56 0.06 2.43 -18.41
N SER A 57 0.94 2.80 -17.47
CA SER A 57 0.65 2.67 -16.03
C SER A 57 -0.46 3.57 -15.54
N ARG A 58 -0.71 4.70 -16.22
CA ARG A 58 -1.75 5.66 -15.83
C ARG A 58 -3.13 5.06 -16.05
N GLU A 59 -3.36 4.49 -17.22
CA GLU A 59 -4.62 3.85 -17.60
C GLU A 59 -4.88 2.64 -16.70
N ALA A 60 -3.85 1.83 -16.45
CA ALA A 60 -3.93 0.71 -15.51
C ALA A 60 -4.23 1.19 -14.07
N PHE A 61 -3.69 2.33 -13.66
CA PHE A 61 -3.95 2.90 -12.34
C PHE A 61 -5.36 3.49 -12.23
N VAL A 62 -5.87 4.16 -13.26
CA VAL A 62 -7.25 4.65 -13.30
C VAL A 62 -8.23 3.47 -13.22
N ALA A 63 -8.01 2.41 -13.99
CA ALA A 63 -8.83 1.19 -13.91
C ALA A 63 -8.76 0.53 -12.51
N LEU A 64 -7.63 0.66 -11.81
CA LEU A 64 -7.52 0.22 -10.42
C LEU A 64 -8.39 1.07 -9.50
N LEU A 65 -8.39 2.40 -9.65
CA LEU A 65 -9.23 3.30 -8.87
C LEU A 65 -10.72 2.99 -9.06
N GLU A 66 -11.15 2.78 -10.32
CA GLU A 66 -12.51 2.36 -10.66
C GLU A 66 -12.87 1.02 -9.97
N ALA A 67 -11.97 0.03 -10.01
CA ALA A 67 -12.20 -1.24 -9.32
C ALA A 67 -12.24 -1.08 -7.78
N ALA A 68 -11.45 -0.19 -7.21
CA ALA A 68 -11.44 0.10 -5.78
C ALA A 68 -12.78 0.71 -5.33
N GLU A 69 -13.37 1.58 -6.14
CA GLU A 69 -14.68 2.17 -5.91
C GLU A 69 -15.81 1.15 -6.14
N GLU A 70 -15.88 0.56 -7.33
CA GLU A 70 -17.04 -0.22 -7.76
C GLU A 70 -17.08 -1.60 -7.11
N GLN A 71 -15.94 -2.29 -7.04
CA GLN A 71 -15.88 -3.69 -6.62
C GLN A 71 -15.54 -3.82 -5.14
N LEU A 72 -14.60 -3.00 -4.65
CA LEU A 72 -14.14 -3.06 -3.26
C LEU A 72 -14.89 -2.11 -2.32
N LYS A 73 -15.68 -1.17 -2.86
CA LYS A 73 -16.42 -0.15 -2.09
C LYS A 73 -15.51 0.63 -1.12
N CYS A 74 -14.29 0.94 -1.58
CA CYS A 74 -13.35 1.75 -0.81
C CYS A 74 -13.82 3.21 -0.74
N GLN A 75 -13.44 3.89 0.34
CA GLN A 75 -13.56 5.35 0.46
C GLN A 75 -12.21 6.03 0.23
N HIS A 76 -11.13 5.28 0.47
CA HIS A 76 -9.78 5.81 0.44
C HIS A 76 -8.84 4.87 -0.31
N VAL A 77 -7.95 5.44 -1.10
CA VAL A 77 -6.82 4.74 -1.71
C VAL A 77 -5.54 5.39 -1.22
N VAL A 78 -4.61 4.61 -0.70
CA VAL A 78 -3.31 5.08 -0.22
C VAL A 78 -2.22 4.42 -1.05
N VAL A 79 -1.46 5.21 -1.80
CA VAL A 79 -0.23 4.72 -2.46
C VAL A 79 0.96 4.85 -1.51
N VAL A 80 1.81 3.83 -1.50
CA VAL A 80 2.93 3.69 -0.57
C VAL A 80 4.20 3.37 -1.36
N PHE A 81 5.28 4.09 -1.07
CA PHE A 81 6.60 3.83 -1.64
C PHE A 81 7.71 4.29 -0.70
N GLU A 82 8.92 3.75 -0.85
CA GLU A 82 10.06 4.09 0.01
C GLU A 82 10.47 5.57 -0.11
N SER A 83 10.83 6.18 1.03
CA SER A 83 11.22 7.59 1.09
C SER A 83 12.56 7.89 0.41
N GLU A 84 13.43 6.89 0.29
CA GLU A 84 14.79 7.02 -0.25
C GLU A 84 14.89 6.74 -1.76
N ARG A 85 13.74 6.56 -2.42
CA ARG A 85 13.71 6.35 -3.87
C ARG A 85 14.25 7.55 -4.65
N PRO A 86 15.09 7.33 -5.67
CA PRO A 86 15.63 8.41 -6.50
C PRO A 86 14.55 9.16 -7.30
N ASP A 87 13.44 8.49 -7.61
CA ASP A 87 12.29 9.04 -8.34
C ASP A 87 11.17 9.60 -7.44
N ARG A 88 11.38 9.70 -6.11
CA ARG A 88 10.39 10.20 -5.15
C ARG A 88 9.71 11.51 -5.60
N ALA A 89 10.49 12.51 -5.98
CA ALA A 89 9.96 13.83 -6.34
C ALA A 89 9.04 13.76 -7.58
N MET A 90 9.38 12.90 -8.55
CA MET A 90 8.57 12.66 -9.73
C MET A 90 7.26 11.95 -9.34
N LEU A 91 7.35 10.89 -8.52
CA LEU A 91 6.17 10.14 -8.06
C LEU A 91 5.20 11.05 -7.32
N VAL A 92 5.67 11.81 -6.32
CA VAL A 92 4.83 12.76 -5.56
C VAL A 92 4.13 13.73 -6.50
N ARG A 93 4.87 14.33 -7.44
CA ARG A 93 4.30 15.27 -8.41
C ARG A 93 3.24 14.61 -9.29
N THR A 94 3.49 13.41 -9.80
CA THR A 94 2.57 12.65 -10.64
C THR A 94 1.28 12.32 -9.90
N PHE A 95 1.36 11.78 -8.69
CA PHE A 95 0.17 11.43 -7.91
C PHE A 95 -0.60 12.68 -7.45
N MET A 96 0.08 13.79 -7.13
CA MET A 96 -0.59 15.07 -6.88
C MET A 96 -1.42 15.54 -8.08
N PHE A 97 -0.93 15.38 -9.31
CA PHE A 97 -1.71 15.69 -10.51
C PHE A 97 -2.93 14.77 -10.70
N LEU A 98 -2.89 13.56 -10.15
CA LEU A 98 -4.02 12.63 -10.13
C LEU A 98 -4.99 12.89 -8.96
N GLY A 99 -4.76 13.93 -8.15
CA GLY A 99 -5.63 14.29 -7.02
C GLY A 99 -5.20 13.69 -5.68
N PHE A 100 -4.03 13.05 -5.59
CA PHE A 100 -3.53 12.53 -4.32
C PHE A 100 -2.90 13.62 -3.46
N ALA A 101 -3.06 13.51 -2.14
CA ALA A 101 -2.39 14.36 -1.16
C ALA A 101 -1.40 13.55 -0.32
N VAL A 102 -0.25 14.12 0.02
CA VAL A 102 0.72 13.46 0.91
C VAL A 102 0.13 13.37 2.32
N LEU A 103 0.22 12.18 2.93
CA LEU A 103 -0.18 11.97 4.32
C LEU A 103 0.96 12.29 5.28
N SER A 104 0.62 12.91 6.42
CA SER A 104 1.53 12.98 7.55
C SER A 104 1.83 11.56 8.06
N PRO A 105 3.08 11.24 8.45
CA PRO A 105 3.42 9.98 9.12
C PRO A 105 2.63 9.75 10.42
N THR A 106 2.10 10.82 11.03
CA THR A 106 1.27 10.78 12.24
C THR A 106 -0.23 10.64 11.94
N SER A 107 -0.63 10.52 10.68
CA SER A 107 -2.03 10.37 10.29
C SER A 107 -2.58 9.02 10.78
N PRO A 108 -3.83 8.96 11.27
CA PRO A 108 -4.46 7.70 11.68
C PRO A 108 -4.61 6.69 10.51
N LEU A 109 -4.57 7.18 9.26
CA LEU A 109 -4.60 6.33 8.07
C LEU A 109 -3.25 5.70 7.73
N VAL A 110 -2.16 6.10 8.39
CA VAL A 110 -0.83 5.52 8.17
C VAL A 110 -0.58 4.46 9.26
N PRO A 111 -0.53 3.16 8.90
CA PRO A 111 -0.15 2.12 9.85
C PRO A 111 1.24 2.38 10.45
N PRO A 112 1.49 2.02 11.73
CA PRO A 112 2.80 2.21 12.37
C PRO A 112 3.96 1.63 11.56
N SER A 113 3.76 0.50 10.88
CA SER A 113 4.76 -0.13 10.01
C SER A 113 5.16 0.69 8.78
N LEU A 114 4.33 1.67 8.38
CA LEU A 114 4.57 2.57 7.24
C LEU A 114 4.95 3.99 7.69
N SER A 115 4.94 4.27 8.99
CA SER A 115 5.25 5.60 9.53
C SER A 115 6.74 5.99 9.34
N SER A 116 7.63 5.00 9.22
CA SER A 116 9.07 5.22 8.98
C SER A 116 9.50 4.62 7.64
N GLY A 117 10.32 5.36 6.89
CA GLY A 117 10.95 4.90 5.64
C GLY A 117 10.03 4.85 4.43
N HIS A 118 8.77 5.29 4.55
CA HIS A 118 7.80 5.30 3.47
C HIS A 118 7.11 6.66 3.32
N VAL A 119 6.76 7.00 2.08
CA VAL A 119 5.86 8.08 1.73
C VAL A 119 4.49 7.46 1.44
N CYS A 120 3.46 8.00 2.08
CA CYS A 120 2.07 7.63 1.85
C CYS A 120 1.33 8.81 1.21
N MET A 121 0.53 8.55 0.16
CA MET A 121 -0.33 9.56 -0.44
C MET A 121 -1.77 9.05 -0.54
N LEU A 122 -2.73 9.87 -0.14
CA LEU A 122 -4.15 9.57 -0.05
C LEU A 122 -4.92 10.12 -1.25
N TYR A 123 -5.81 9.31 -1.79
CA TYR A 123 -6.89 9.70 -2.69
C TYR A 123 -8.23 9.34 -2.04
N ASN A 124 -9.16 10.28 -2.07
CA ASN A 124 -10.52 10.07 -1.60
C ASN A 124 -11.38 9.70 -2.81
N ILE A 125 -12.09 8.57 -2.70
CA ILE A 125 -13.09 8.18 -3.68
C ILE A 125 -14.35 9.02 -3.41
N GLU A 126 -14.95 9.57 -4.47
CA GLU A 126 -16.16 10.41 -4.38
C GLU A 126 -17.44 9.58 -4.23
#